data_AF-A0A917TYF5-F1
#
_entry.id   AF-A0A917TYF5-F1
#
_cell.length_a   1.000
_cell.length_b   1.000
_cell.length_c   1.000
_cell.angle_alpha   90.00
_cell.angle_beta   90.00
_cell.angle_gamma   90.00
#
_symmetry.space_group_name_H-M   'P 1'
#
loop_
_entity.id
_entity.type
_entity.pdbx_description
1 polymer ?
#
loop_
_entity_poly.entity_id
_entity_poly.type
_entity_poly.pdbx_seq_one_letter_code
_entity_poly.pdbx_strand_id
1 'polypeptide(L)'
;MNLRTGLLALVFSVIMIGSGILTVGAEPDHHHKPKFQDVELNEEQMKELKIRYEDLINQRKGIIEKYKEFGVLSEEDATKMQEYLDLYLEKLESDGFIPKWGERKHRHQ
;
A
#
# COMPACT_ATOMS: atom_id res chain seq x y z
N MET A 1 -57.71 -26.94 11.12
CA MET A 1 -56.38 -26.29 11.25
C MET A 1 -56.63 -24.81 11.51
N ASN A 2 -56.34 -24.33 12.72
CA ASN A 2 -56.83 -23.02 13.15
C ASN A 2 -56.09 -21.90 12.39
N LEU A 3 -56.84 -20.93 11.86
CA LEU A 3 -56.32 -19.88 10.98
C LEU A 3 -55.17 -19.08 11.62
N ARG A 4 -55.10 -19.05 12.96
CA ARG A 4 -54.02 -18.41 13.74
C ARG A 4 -52.71 -19.18 13.76
N THR A 5 -52.75 -20.52 13.73
CA THR A 5 -51.55 -21.36 13.66
C THR A 5 -50.93 -21.39 12.26
N GLY A 6 -51.73 -21.17 11.21
CA GLY A 6 -51.23 -21.08 9.83
C GLY A 6 -50.42 -19.81 9.55
N LEU A 7 -50.79 -18.69 10.16
CA LEU A 7 -50.08 -17.42 9.98
C LEU A 7 -48.69 -17.42 10.64
N LEU A 8 -48.56 -18.07 11.81
CA LEU A 8 -47.26 -18.22 12.51
C LEU A 8 -46.31 -19.17 11.75
N ALA A 9 -46.82 -20.23 11.12
CA ALA A 9 -46.01 -21.13 10.30
C ALA A 9 -45.49 -20.45 9.01
N LEU A 10 -46.30 -19.55 8.43
CA LEU A 10 -45.95 -18.82 7.20
C LEU A 10 -44.89 -17.73 7.42
N VAL A 11 -44.83 -17.12 8.61
CA VAL A 11 -43.78 -16.15 8.96
C VAL A 11 -42.44 -16.85 9.22
N PHE A 12 -42.45 -18.08 9.76
CA PHE A 12 -41.23 -18.86 10.00
C PHE A 12 -40.58 -19.38 8.70
N SER A 13 -41.36 -19.65 7.64
CA SER A 13 -40.83 -20.13 6.36
C SER A 13 -40.13 -19.06 5.53
N VAL A 14 -40.41 -17.78 5.76
CA VAL A 14 -39.78 -16.67 5.01
C VAL A 14 -38.37 -16.35 5.54
N ILE A 15 -38.08 -16.64 6.82
CA ILE A 15 -36.78 -16.34 7.44
C ILE A 15 -35.68 -17.30 6.95
N MET A 16 -36.03 -18.53 6.56
CA MET A 16 -35.04 -19.56 6.14
C MET A 16 -34.55 -19.45 4.69
N ILE A 17 -35.09 -18.52 3.90
CA ILE A 17 -34.62 -18.25 2.52
C ILE A 17 -33.54 -17.13 2.51
N GLY A 18 -33.27 -16.51 3.66
CA GLY A 18 -32.23 -15.47 3.82
C GLY A 18 -30.80 -16.00 3.89
N SER A 19 -30.59 -17.32 4.00
CA SER A 19 -29.27 -17.95 3.98
C SER A 19 -28.78 -18.18 2.55
N GLY A 20 -28.88 -17.15 1.70
CA GLY A 20 -28.16 -17.11 0.44
C GLY A 20 -26.67 -17.20 0.76
N ILE A 21 -26.07 -18.33 0.40
CA ILE A 21 -24.66 -18.62 0.50
C ILE A 21 -23.90 -17.41 -0.06
N LEU A 22 -23.32 -16.59 0.83
CA LEU A 22 -22.23 -15.71 0.43
C LEU A 22 -21.10 -16.65 0.07
N THR A 23 -21.01 -17.02 -1.21
CA THR A 23 -19.77 -17.47 -1.78
C THR A 23 -18.83 -16.28 -1.65
N VAL A 24 -18.10 -16.23 -0.53
CA VAL A 24 -16.89 -15.43 -0.41
C VAL A 24 -15.94 -16.04 -1.43
N GLY A 25 -16.04 -15.54 -2.66
CA GLY A 25 -15.01 -15.74 -3.66
C GLY A 25 -13.78 -15.05 -3.11
N ALA A 26 -12.89 -15.82 -2.51
CA ALA A 26 -11.50 -15.42 -2.44
C ALA A 26 -11.05 -15.32 -3.90
N GLU A 27 -11.09 -14.11 -4.45
CA GLU A 27 -10.50 -13.83 -5.74
C GLU A 27 -9.02 -14.24 -5.60
N PRO A 28 -8.52 -15.16 -6.44
CA PRO A 28 -7.15 -15.61 -6.34
C PRO A 28 -6.26 -14.37 -6.38
N ASP A 29 -5.42 -14.21 -5.36
CA ASP A 29 -4.43 -13.13 -5.23
C ASP A 29 -3.41 -13.27 -6.35
N HIS A 30 -3.83 -12.89 -7.56
CA HIS A 30 -2.95 -12.64 -8.67
C HIS A 30 -2.17 -11.40 -8.24
N HIS A 31 -0.94 -11.62 -7.77
CA HIS A 31 0.08 -10.59 -7.58
C HIS A 31 0.32 -9.82 -8.90
N HIS A 32 -0.62 -8.98 -9.29
CA HIS A 32 -0.57 -8.16 -10.48
C HIS A 32 0.27 -6.95 -10.10
N LYS A 33 1.59 -7.08 -10.28
CA LYS A 33 2.47 -5.93 -10.12
C LYS A 33 2.00 -4.83 -11.07
N PRO A 34 1.91 -3.57 -10.61
CA PRO A 34 1.60 -2.46 -11.50
C PRO A 34 2.63 -2.42 -12.63
N LYS A 35 2.14 -2.38 -13.88
CA LYS A 35 2.99 -2.16 -15.05
C LYS A 35 3.13 -0.65 -15.25
N PHE A 36 4.29 -0.12 -14.90
CA PHE A 36 4.62 1.28 -15.16
C PHE A 36 4.95 1.43 -16.65
N GLN A 37 4.42 2.47 -17.29
CA GLN A 37 4.87 2.86 -18.62
C GLN A 37 6.18 3.63 -18.51
N ASP A 38 7.06 3.41 -19.46
CA ASP A 38 8.26 4.22 -19.62
C ASP A 38 7.84 5.51 -20.33
N VAL A 39 7.75 6.60 -19.56
CA VAL A 39 7.32 7.92 -20.02
C VAL A 39 8.33 8.95 -19.55
N GLU A 40 8.57 9.96 -20.38
CA GLU A 40 9.37 11.12 -20.00
C GLU A 40 8.45 12.16 -19.34
N LEU A 41 8.78 12.53 -18.10
CA LEU A 41 8.11 13.62 -17.39
C LEU A 41 8.70 14.97 -17.83
N ASN A 42 7.85 15.99 -17.92
CA ASN A 42 8.33 17.35 -18.11
C ASN A 42 8.87 17.95 -16.79
N GLU A 43 9.53 19.10 -16.90
CA GLU A 43 10.18 19.76 -15.75
C GLU A 43 9.21 20.10 -14.61
N GLU A 44 7.98 20.53 -14.92
CA GLU A 44 6.97 20.89 -13.93
C GLU A 44 6.48 19.65 -13.17
N GLN A 45 6.23 18.55 -13.89
CA GLN A 45 5.84 17.26 -13.31
C GLN A 45 6.94 16.69 -12.41
N MET A 46 8.20 16.75 -12.85
CA MET A 46 9.34 16.33 -12.03
C MET A 46 9.46 17.17 -10.77
N LYS A 47 9.26 18.49 -10.86
CA LYS A 47 9.30 19.40 -9.72
C LYS A 47 8.18 19.10 -8.71
N GLU A 48 6.97 18.82 -9.19
CA GLU A 48 5.86 18.41 -8.31
C GLU A 48 6.21 17.13 -7.55
N LEU A 49 6.72 16.11 -8.24
CA LEU A 49 7.13 14.86 -7.61
C LEU A 49 8.27 15.06 -6.61
N LYS A 50 9.28 15.87 -6.95
CA LYS A 50 10.39 16.21 -6.06
C LYS A 50 9.88 16.76 -4.73
N ILE A 51 8.99 17.76 -4.77
CA ILE A 51 8.39 18.35 -3.57
C ILE A 51 7.67 17.29 -2.71
N ARG A 52 6.93 16.38 -3.35
CA ARG A 52 6.22 15.29 -2.63
C ARG A 52 7.19 14.33 -1.96
N TYR A 53 8.26 13.93 -2.64
CA TYR A 53 9.26 13.01 -2.08
C TYR A 53 10.09 13.67 -0.98
N GLU A 54 10.45 14.94 -1.13
CA GLU A 54 11.12 15.73 -0.08
C GLU A 54 10.28 15.79 1.20
N ASP A 55 8.98 16.11 1.09
CA ASP A 55 8.06 16.12 2.25
C ASP A 55 7.98 14.74 2.93
N LEU A 56 7.79 13.68 2.14
CA LEU A 56 7.73 12.30 2.64
C LEU A 56 9.02 11.91 3.38
N ILE A 57 10.18 12.24 2.82
CA ILE A 57 11.49 11.92 3.41
C ILE A 57 11.69 12.71 4.70
N ASN A 58 11.36 14.00 4.71
CA ASN A 58 11.45 14.83 5.91
C ASN A 58 10.55 14.31 7.04
N GLN A 59 9.32 13.90 6.72
CA GLN A 59 8.43 13.25 7.69
C GLN A 59 9.04 11.97 8.24
N ARG A 60 9.63 11.13 7.38
CA ARG A 60 10.28 9.89 7.81
C ARG A 60 11.52 10.14 8.66
N LYS A 61 12.34 11.15 8.33
CA LYS A 61 13.45 11.61 9.17
C LYS A 61 12.98 12.07 10.55
N GLY A 62 11.86 12.82 10.62
CA GLY A 62 11.24 13.22 11.87
C GLY A 62 10.79 12.03 12.73
N ILE A 63 10.24 10.98 12.12
CA ILE A 63 9.89 9.74 12.84
C ILE A 63 11.15 9.03 13.38
N ILE A 64 12.22 8.94 12.58
CA ILE A 64 13.50 8.35 13.02
C ILE A 64 14.05 9.12 14.22
N GLU A 65 13.99 10.45 14.18
CA GLU A 65 14.41 11.29 15.29
C GLU A 65 13.60 11.01 16.56
N LYS A 66 12.28 10.80 16.46
CA LYS A 66 11.46 10.40 17.60
C LYS A 66 11.83 9.02 18.15
N TYR A 67 12.16 8.06 17.29
CA TYR A 67 12.66 6.76 17.77
C TYR A 67 14.01 6.87 18.49
N LYS A 68 14.89 7.77 18.03
CA LYS A 68 16.14 8.10 18.73
C LYS A 68 15.86 8.74 20.10
N GLU A 69 14.99 9.76 20.15
CA GLU A 69 14.58 10.44 21.39
C GLU A 69 13.97 9.47 22.42
N PHE A 70 13.16 8.51 21.97
CA PHE A 70 12.51 7.53 22.84
C PHE A 70 13.41 6.36 23.23
N GLY A 71 14.65 6.32 22.72
CA GLY A 71 15.60 5.23 22.98
C GLY A 71 15.23 3.91 22.30
N VAL A 72 14.33 3.93 21.31
CA VAL A 72 13.99 2.76 20.48
C VAL A 72 15.09 2.47 19.48
N LEU A 73 15.81 3.51 19.05
CA LEU A 73 16.88 3.45 18.06
C LEU A 73 18.16 4.07 18.61
N SER A 74 19.31 3.47 18.30
CA SER A 74 20.61 4.05 18.62
C SER A 74 20.88 5.30 17.77
N GLU A 75 21.73 6.20 18.25
CA GLU A 75 22.12 7.39 17.49
C GLU A 75 22.81 7.03 16.16
N GLU A 76 23.70 6.03 16.19
CA GLU A 76 24.40 5.56 15.00
C GLU A 76 23.44 4.99 13.95
N ASP A 77 22.47 4.17 14.36
CA ASP A 77 21.48 3.61 13.45
C ASP A 77 20.53 4.69 12.91
N ALA A 78 20.14 5.66 13.75
CA ALA A 78 19.33 6.80 13.33
C ALA A 78 20.02 7.59 12.22
N THR A 79 21.31 7.91 12.39
CA THR A 79 22.10 8.63 11.39
C THR A 79 22.20 7.84 10.08
N LYS A 80 22.55 6.55 10.14
CA LYS A 80 22.62 5.69 8.92
C LYS A 80 21.27 5.61 8.20
N MET A 81 20.17 5.52 8.94
CA MET A 81 18.83 5.51 8.36
C MET A 81 18.50 6.84 7.67
N GLN A 82 18.88 7.98 8.25
CA GLN A 82 18.68 9.29 7.63
C GLN A 82 19.51 9.45 6.35
N GLU A 83 20.78 9.04 6.36
CA GLU A 83 21.66 9.04 5.18
C GLU A 83 21.09 8.18 4.05
N TYR A 84 20.54 7.00 4.38
CA TYR A 84 19.89 6.15 3.39
C TYR A 84 18.69 6.84 2.72
N LEU A 85 17.96 7.68 3.45
CA LEU A 85 16.85 8.45 2.88
C LEU A 85 17.34 9.53 1.91
N ASP A 86 18.48 10.16 2.20
CA ASP A 86 19.08 11.13 1.28
C ASP A 86 19.53 10.46 -0.02
N LEU A 87 20.25 9.33 0.09
CA LEU A 87 20.64 8.52 -1.06
C LEU A 87 19.42 8.03 -1.86
N TYR A 88 18.31 7.74 -1.19
CA TYR A 88 17.06 7.37 -1.85
C TYR A 88 16.48 8.53 -2.66
N LEU A 89 16.49 9.76 -2.15
CA LEU A 89 16.04 10.94 -2.89
C LEU A 89 16.90 11.19 -4.13
N GLU A 90 18.23 11.15 -3.97
CA GLU A 90 19.18 11.31 -5.07
C GLU A 90 18.93 10.28 -6.18
N LYS A 91 18.67 9.03 -5.78
CA LYS A 91 18.34 7.97 -6.73
C LYS A 91 17.04 8.24 -7.47
N LEU A 92 15.99 8.67 -6.78
CA LEU A 92 14.71 9.02 -7.42
C LEU A 92 14.89 10.16 -8.43
N GLU A 93 15.67 11.18 -8.09
CA GLU A 93 15.98 12.29 -8.99
C GLU A 93 16.76 11.82 -10.22
N SER A 94 17.76 10.95 -10.03
CA SER A 94 18.55 10.37 -11.13
C SER A 94 17.73 9.45 -12.06
N ASP A 95 16.69 8.80 -11.53
CA ASP A 95 15.77 7.94 -12.27
C ASP A 95 14.58 8.72 -12.87
N GLY A 96 14.56 10.05 -12.75
CA GLY A 96 13.49 10.91 -13.27
C GLY A 96 12.14 10.69 -12.58
N PHE A 97 12.15 10.19 -11.35
CA PHE A 97 10.97 9.82 -10.55
C PHE A 97 10.07 8.73 -11.16
N ILE A 98 10.58 7.95 -12.12
CA ILE A 98 9.87 6.82 -12.72
C ILE A 98 10.20 5.52 -11.97
N PRO A 99 9.21 4.83 -11.35
CA PRO A 99 9.46 3.59 -10.61
C PRO A 99 9.90 2.42 -11.51
N LYS A 100 11.10 1.89 -11.28
CA LYS A 100 11.63 0.70 -11.98
C LYS A 100 11.24 -0.64 -11.31
N TRP A 101 10.04 -0.71 -10.72
CA TRP A 101 9.59 -1.86 -9.92
C TRP A 101 9.18 -3.06 -10.79
N GLY A 102 10.13 -3.70 -11.47
CA GLY A 102 9.81 -4.81 -12.37
C GLY A 102 11.02 -5.43 -13.06
N GLU A 103 12.12 -4.70 -13.18
CA GLU A 103 13.33 -5.16 -13.86
C GLU A 103 14.21 -6.07 -13.00
N ARG A 104 13.62 -7.06 -12.33
CA ARG A 104 14.44 -8.18 -11.85
C ARG A 104 14.86 -8.98 -13.07
N LYS A 105 16.07 -8.74 -13.58
CA LYS A 105 16.74 -9.69 -14.48
C LYS A 105 16.77 -11.03 -13.73
N HIS A 106 15.98 -11.99 -14.18
CA HIS A 106 16.12 -13.38 -13.76
C HIS A 106 17.55 -13.78 -14.12
N ARG A 107 18.43 -13.82 -13.12
CA ARG A 107 19.77 -14.36 -13.27
C ARG A 107 19.58 -15.88 -13.32
N HIS A 108 19.41 -16.42 -14.52
CA HIS A 108 19.57 -17.86 -14.74
C HIS A 108 21.05 -18.16 -14.43
N GLN A 109 21.30 -18.78 -13.27
CA GLN A 109 22.52 -19.54 -13.04
C GLN A 109 22.32 -20.94 -13.58
#